data_AF-A0A484MSA9-F1
#
_entry.id   AF-A0A484MSA9-F1
#
_cell.length_a   1.000
_cell.length_b   1.000
_cell.length_c   1.000
_cell.angle_alpha   90.00
_cell.angle_beta   90.00
_cell.angle_gamma   90.00
#
_symmetry.space_group_name_H-M   'P 1'
#
loop_
_entity.id
_entity.type
_entity.pdbx_description
1 polymer ?
#
loop_
_entity_poly.entity_id
_entity_poly.type
_entity_poly.pdbx_seq_one_letter_code
_entity_poly.pdbx_strand_id
1 'polypeptide(L)'
;MEGIIVRRVIPSDNSCLFNAVSYVMDHDKKKASELRQVIAATVASDPTKYSEAFLGKPNQEYCEWIMNPDKWGGAIELSILAEYYGREIAAYDIQTTRCDLYGQENNYPERALLIYDGLHYDALAMSPSQEAPEEFDQTIFAVQKDRTIGPIEVLALNLVKDQQRKRSYTDTANFTLRCGVCQIGVVGQKEAAEHAQATGHVNFQEYK
;
A
#
# COMPACT_ATOMS: atom_id res chain seq x y z
N MET A 1 7.13 20.76 -17.08
CA MET A 1 7.08 20.93 -15.62
C MET A 1 8.37 20.33 -15.10
N GLU A 2 9.29 21.15 -14.59
CA GLU A 2 10.53 20.67 -13.96
C GLU A 2 10.22 20.28 -12.51
N GLY A 3 10.69 19.12 -12.08
CA GLY A 3 10.52 18.61 -10.72
C GLY A 3 10.98 17.15 -10.64
N ILE A 4 10.81 16.54 -9.48
CA ILE A 4 11.20 15.16 -9.22
C ILE A 4 10.08 14.38 -8.54
N ILE A 5 10.06 13.06 -8.72
CA ILE A 5 9.20 12.18 -7.92
C ILE A 5 9.87 11.94 -6.57
N VAL A 6 9.12 12.22 -5.51
CA VAL A 6 9.55 12.05 -4.11
C VAL A 6 8.66 11.02 -3.40
N ARG A 7 9.26 10.24 -2.49
CA ARG A 7 8.54 9.40 -1.52
C ARG A 7 8.21 10.27 -0.30
N ARG A 8 6.93 10.49 -0.03
CA ARG A 8 6.45 11.15 1.20
C ARG A 8 6.15 10.07 2.23
N VAL A 9 6.95 10.07 3.29
CA VAL A 9 6.88 9.07 4.35
C VAL A 9 5.59 9.25 5.16
N ILE A 10 4.91 8.14 5.39
CA ILE A 10 3.68 7.97 6.14
C ILE A 10 4.03 7.31 7.48
N PRO A 11 3.38 7.69 8.59
CA PRO A 11 3.60 7.03 9.87
C PRO A 11 3.33 5.52 9.81
N SER A 12 4.20 4.72 10.45
CA SER A 12 4.01 3.27 10.57
C SER A 12 3.06 2.95 11.72
N ASP A 13 1.77 3.15 11.50
CA ASP A 13 0.69 3.09 12.51
C ASP A 13 -0.39 2.04 12.18
N ASN A 14 -0.02 0.98 11.45
CA ASN A 14 -0.94 -0.03 10.89
C ASN A 14 -1.98 0.51 9.89
N SER A 15 -1.97 1.83 9.63
CA SER A 15 -2.91 2.51 8.75
C SER A 15 -2.21 3.20 7.57
N CYS A 16 -0.94 2.85 7.32
CA CYS A 16 -0.11 3.46 6.28
C CYS A 16 -0.77 3.48 4.90
N LEU A 17 -1.42 2.39 4.46
CA LEU A 17 -2.15 2.36 3.18
C LEU A 17 -3.22 3.43 3.11
N PHE A 18 -4.07 3.54 4.14
CA PHE A 18 -5.17 4.51 4.15
C PHE A 18 -4.65 5.93 4.23
N ASN A 19 -3.63 6.18 5.06
CA ASN A 19 -3.01 7.49 5.19
C ASN A 19 -2.26 7.90 3.91
N ALA A 20 -1.63 6.95 3.19
CA ALA A 20 -0.99 7.19 1.91
C ALA A 20 -2.03 7.52 0.83
N VAL A 21 -3.12 6.75 0.73
CA VAL A 21 -4.23 7.04 -0.19
C VAL A 21 -4.86 8.40 0.12
N SER A 22 -5.16 8.65 1.39
CA SER A 22 -5.72 9.93 1.85
C SER A 22 -4.79 11.10 1.50
N TYR A 23 -3.47 10.92 1.60
CA TYR A 23 -2.53 11.98 1.23
C TYR A 23 -2.57 12.25 -0.27
N VAL A 24 -2.49 11.22 -1.11
CA VAL A 24 -2.45 11.43 -2.56
C VAL A 24 -3.78 11.94 -3.11
N MET A 25 -4.89 11.63 -2.47
CA MET A 25 -6.22 12.07 -2.90
C MET A 25 -6.65 13.42 -2.32
N ASP A 26 -6.34 13.67 -1.06
CA ASP A 26 -6.92 14.78 -0.28
C ASP A 26 -5.87 15.67 0.42
N HIS A 27 -4.56 15.38 0.25
CA HIS A 27 -3.46 16.03 0.98
C HIS A 27 -3.61 15.97 2.53
N ASP A 28 -4.24 14.90 3.03
CA ASP A 28 -4.41 14.64 4.46
C ASP A 28 -3.90 13.25 4.82
N LYS A 29 -3.09 13.12 5.88
CA LYS A 29 -2.53 11.83 6.35
C LYS A 29 -3.32 11.23 7.52
N LYS A 30 -4.56 11.67 7.77
CA LYS A 30 -5.31 11.32 9.00
C LYS A 30 -6.70 10.74 8.76
N LYS A 31 -7.07 10.44 7.52
CA LYS A 31 -8.42 9.91 7.20
C LYS A 31 -8.54 8.38 7.25
N ALA A 32 -7.59 7.67 7.86
CA ALA A 32 -7.64 6.21 7.93
C ALA A 32 -8.98 5.66 8.45
N SER A 33 -9.54 6.26 9.50
CA SER A 33 -10.84 5.81 10.05
C SER A 33 -11.99 5.99 9.06
N GLU A 34 -12.02 7.10 8.34
CA GLU A 34 -13.05 7.39 7.34
C GLU A 34 -12.96 6.43 6.15
N LEU A 35 -11.74 6.20 5.64
CA LEU A 35 -11.54 5.28 4.53
C LEU A 35 -11.89 3.83 4.89
N ARG A 36 -11.60 3.38 6.11
CA ARG A 36 -12.05 2.07 6.61
C ARG A 36 -13.58 1.96 6.63
N GLN A 37 -14.28 3.02 7.02
CA GLN A 37 -15.75 3.06 6.99
C GLN A 37 -16.29 2.95 5.56
N VAL A 38 -15.70 3.67 4.61
CA VAL A 38 -16.03 3.57 3.18
C VAL A 38 -15.89 2.14 2.68
N ILE A 39 -14.78 1.48 3.03
CA ILE A 39 -14.52 0.09 2.64
C ILE A 39 -15.53 -0.86 3.27
N ALA A 40 -15.76 -0.78 4.58
CA ALA A 40 -16.72 -1.61 5.27
C ALA A 40 -18.14 -1.44 4.70
N ALA A 41 -18.55 -0.21 4.42
CA ALA A 41 -19.85 0.07 3.80
C ALA A 41 -19.95 -0.50 2.37
N THR A 42 -18.88 -0.38 1.57
CA THR A 42 -18.82 -0.93 0.21
C THR A 42 -18.92 -2.45 0.23
N VAL A 43 -18.13 -3.11 1.09
CA VAL A 43 -18.14 -4.57 1.26
C VAL A 43 -19.52 -5.06 1.71
N ALA A 44 -20.16 -4.38 2.66
CA ALA A 44 -21.49 -4.73 3.14
C ALA A 44 -22.59 -4.52 2.09
N SER A 45 -22.40 -3.58 1.16
CA SER A 45 -23.42 -3.23 0.15
C SER A 45 -23.56 -4.28 -0.97
N ASP A 46 -22.52 -5.07 -1.22
CA ASP A 46 -22.55 -6.14 -2.23
C ASP A 46 -21.90 -7.44 -1.71
N PRO A 47 -22.60 -8.20 -0.85
CA PRO A 47 -22.10 -9.48 -0.34
C PRO A 47 -21.94 -10.55 -1.42
N THR A 48 -22.49 -10.34 -2.62
CA THR A 48 -22.35 -11.27 -3.74
C THR A 48 -20.97 -11.11 -4.39
N LYS A 49 -20.56 -9.87 -4.69
CA LYS A 49 -19.21 -9.54 -5.14
C LYS A 49 -18.19 -9.82 -4.04
N TYR A 50 -18.41 -9.26 -2.85
CA TYR A 50 -17.55 -9.40 -1.69
C TYR A 50 -17.93 -10.64 -0.86
N SER A 51 -17.87 -11.80 -1.51
CA SER A 51 -18.14 -13.09 -0.90
C SER A 51 -16.96 -13.56 -0.03
N GLU A 52 -17.19 -14.60 0.78
CA GLU A 52 -16.12 -15.22 1.58
C GLU A 52 -14.96 -15.73 0.73
N ALA A 53 -15.23 -16.25 -0.47
CA ALA A 53 -14.19 -16.66 -1.40
C ALA A 53 -13.32 -15.49 -1.90
N PHE A 54 -13.91 -14.30 -2.04
CA PHE A 54 -13.19 -13.09 -2.45
C PHE A 54 -12.39 -12.48 -1.30
N LEU A 55 -12.99 -12.42 -0.12
CA LEU A 55 -12.44 -11.75 1.06
C LEU A 55 -11.51 -12.65 1.90
N GLY A 56 -11.57 -13.97 1.69
CA GLY A 56 -10.90 -14.97 2.51
C GLY A 56 -11.52 -15.20 3.89
N LYS A 57 -12.63 -14.51 4.20
CA LYS A 57 -13.42 -14.65 5.44
C LYS A 57 -14.86 -14.16 5.20
N PRO A 58 -15.83 -14.52 6.05
CA PRO A 58 -17.22 -14.07 5.93
C PRO A 58 -17.34 -12.54 5.80
N ASN A 59 -18.27 -12.08 4.95
CA ASN A 59 -18.44 -10.66 4.61
C ASN A 59 -18.57 -9.77 5.86
N GLN A 60 -19.46 -10.15 6.80
CA GLN A 60 -19.64 -9.42 8.05
C GLN A 60 -18.35 -9.37 8.89
N GLU A 61 -17.65 -10.49 9.01
CA GLU A 61 -16.37 -10.57 9.72
C GLU A 61 -15.30 -9.71 9.03
N TYR A 62 -15.37 -9.50 7.71
CA TYR A 62 -14.49 -8.59 7.00
C TYR A 62 -14.77 -7.13 7.33
N CYS A 63 -16.04 -6.73 7.35
CA CYS A 63 -16.43 -5.37 7.74
C CYS A 63 -15.94 -5.03 9.17
N GLU A 64 -16.08 -5.96 10.11
CA GLU A 64 -15.58 -5.77 11.49
C GLU A 64 -14.04 -5.74 11.53
N TRP A 65 -13.39 -6.63 10.78
CA TRP A 65 -11.93 -6.70 10.70
C TRP A 65 -11.31 -5.43 10.12
N ILE A 66 -11.83 -4.90 9.01
CA ILE A 66 -11.23 -3.75 8.33
C ILE A 66 -11.41 -2.44 9.12
N MET A 67 -12.45 -2.38 9.96
CA MET A 67 -12.69 -1.25 10.86
C MET A 67 -11.68 -1.16 12.02
N ASN A 68 -10.97 -2.24 12.32
CA ASN A 68 -9.95 -2.25 13.38
C ASN A 68 -8.67 -1.53 12.90
N PRO A 69 -8.19 -0.49 13.61
CA PRO A 69 -7.01 0.30 13.22
C PRO A 69 -5.71 -0.50 13.16
N ASP A 70 -5.63 -1.65 13.85
CA ASP A 70 -4.45 -2.52 13.84
C ASP A 70 -4.39 -3.44 12.61
N LYS A 71 -5.44 -3.47 11.79
CA LYS A 71 -5.49 -4.32 10.58
C LYS A 71 -5.01 -3.56 9.36
N TRP A 72 -4.14 -4.20 8.59
CA TRP A 72 -3.56 -3.61 7.39
C TRP A 72 -4.53 -3.76 6.22
N GLY A 73 -4.61 -2.73 5.37
CA GLY A 73 -5.25 -2.87 4.07
C GLY A 73 -4.31 -3.52 3.05
N GLY A 74 -4.86 -3.87 1.90
CA GLY A 74 -4.09 -4.34 0.75
C GLY A 74 -4.83 -4.12 -0.57
N ALA A 75 -4.72 -5.11 -1.46
CA ALA A 75 -5.25 -5.02 -2.82
C ALA A 75 -6.78 -4.81 -2.88
N ILE A 76 -7.53 -5.44 -1.97
CA ILE A 76 -8.99 -5.28 -1.89
C ILE A 76 -9.33 -3.82 -1.55
N GLU A 77 -8.70 -3.27 -0.52
CA GLU A 77 -8.89 -1.88 -0.10
C GLU A 77 -8.52 -0.90 -1.22
N LEU A 78 -7.38 -1.09 -1.89
CA LEU A 78 -6.96 -0.23 -3.00
C LEU A 78 -7.96 -0.27 -4.17
N SER A 79 -8.51 -1.45 -4.50
CA SER A 79 -9.52 -1.57 -5.55
C SER A 79 -10.80 -0.81 -5.22
N ILE A 80 -11.27 -0.92 -3.98
CA ILE A 80 -12.47 -0.22 -3.49
C ILE A 80 -12.23 1.30 -3.45
N LEU A 81 -11.06 1.73 -2.96
CA LEU A 81 -10.74 3.15 -2.85
C LEU A 81 -10.53 3.80 -4.22
N ALA A 82 -9.97 3.09 -5.20
CA ALA A 82 -9.90 3.56 -6.57
C ALA A 82 -11.30 3.83 -7.15
N GLU A 83 -12.25 2.92 -6.90
CA GLU A 83 -13.65 3.09 -7.30
C GLU A 83 -14.33 4.24 -6.56
N TYR A 84 -14.16 4.32 -5.24
CA TYR A 84 -14.74 5.39 -4.40
C TYR A 84 -14.27 6.79 -4.81
N TYR A 85 -12.98 6.97 -5.09
CA TYR A 85 -12.44 8.25 -5.54
C TYR A 85 -12.66 8.52 -7.03
N GLY A 86 -13.10 7.53 -7.82
CA GLY A 86 -13.23 7.65 -9.26
C GLY A 86 -11.90 7.89 -9.97
N ARG A 87 -10.81 7.29 -9.46
CA ARG A 87 -9.43 7.52 -9.89
C ARG A 87 -8.64 6.23 -9.86
N GLU A 88 -7.70 6.09 -10.80
CA GLU A 88 -6.75 4.99 -10.74
C GLU A 88 -5.76 5.16 -9.57
N ILE A 89 -5.31 4.04 -9.01
CA ILE A 89 -4.21 4.02 -8.04
C ILE A 89 -3.13 3.09 -8.59
N ALA A 90 -1.93 3.63 -8.83
CA ALA A 90 -0.76 2.83 -9.16
C ALA A 90 0.08 2.58 -7.90
N ALA A 91 0.19 1.33 -7.47
CA ALA A 91 1.05 0.93 -6.37
C ALA A 91 2.34 0.30 -6.92
N TYR A 92 3.47 0.96 -6.68
CA TYR A 92 4.78 0.46 -7.10
C TYR A 92 5.42 -0.37 -5.99
N ASP A 93 5.70 -1.62 -6.26
CA ASP A 93 6.40 -2.52 -5.34
C ASP A 93 7.91 -2.39 -5.54
N ILE A 94 8.64 -1.98 -4.49
CA ILE A 94 10.09 -1.74 -4.58
C ILE A 94 10.84 -3.04 -4.86
N GLN A 95 10.49 -4.13 -4.20
CA GLN A 95 11.21 -5.41 -4.28
C GLN A 95 11.20 -5.94 -5.72
N THR A 96 10.04 -5.94 -6.35
CA THR A 96 9.80 -6.54 -7.67
C THR A 96 9.83 -5.53 -8.82
N THR A 97 9.83 -4.23 -8.52
CA THR A 97 9.69 -3.10 -9.47
C THR A 97 8.40 -3.13 -10.30
N ARG A 98 7.43 -3.97 -9.95
CA ARG A 98 6.13 -4.03 -10.62
C ARG A 98 5.27 -2.82 -10.20
N CYS A 99 4.34 -2.46 -11.07
CA CYS A 99 3.31 -1.48 -10.80
C CYS A 99 1.95 -2.18 -10.90
N ASP A 100 1.24 -2.26 -9.78
CA ASP A 100 -0.11 -2.79 -9.72
C ASP A 100 -1.10 -1.62 -9.87
N LEU A 101 -1.90 -1.65 -10.95
CA LEU A 101 -2.80 -0.55 -11.32
C LEU A 101 -4.27 -0.90 -11.01
N TYR A 102 -4.82 -0.24 -10.00
CA TYR A 102 -6.18 -0.44 -9.51
C TYR A 102 -7.15 0.54 -10.19
N GLY A 103 -8.32 0.03 -10.62
CA GLY A 103 -9.38 0.81 -11.25
C GLY A 103 -9.17 1.08 -12.75
N GLN A 104 -8.18 0.44 -13.38
CA GLN A 104 -7.83 0.65 -14.79
C GLN A 104 -8.95 0.29 -15.77
N GLU A 105 -9.74 -0.71 -15.41
CA GLU A 105 -10.90 -1.18 -16.16
C GLU A 105 -12.03 -0.14 -16.25
N ASN A 106 -12.05 0.83 -15.33
CA ASN A 106 -13.09 1.86 -15.26
C ASN A 106 -12.76 3.11 -16.09
N ASN A 107 -11.61 3.12 -16.78
CA ASN A 107 -11.17 4.22 -17.64
C ASN A 107 -11.12 5.59 -16.94
N TYR A 108 -10.77 5.64 -15.65
CA TYR A 108 -10.66 6.91 -14.94
C TYR A 108 -9.66 7.86 -15.62
N PRO A 109 -9.93 9.18 -15.60
CA PRO A 109 -9.12 10.19 -16.28
C PRO A 109 -7.89 10.63 -15.47
N GLU A 110 -7.77 10.17 -14.23
CA GLU A 110 -6.77 10.61 -13.27
C GLU A 110 -6.19 9.40 -12.53
N ARG A 111 -4.92 9.49 -12.16
CA ARG A 111 -4.17 8.46 -11.43
C ARG A 111 -3.37 9.06 -10.28
N ALA A 112 -3.40 8.39 -9.13
CA ALA A 112 -2.57 8.65 -7.97
C ALA A 112 -1.50 7.57 -7.80
N LEU A 113 -0.40 7.88 -7.12
CA LEU A 113 0.78 7.01 -7.06
C LEU A 113 1.16 6.66 -5.62
N LEU A 114 1.34 5.37 -5.35
CA LEU A 114 1.82 4.84 -4.07
C LEU A 114 3.10 4.05 -4.29
N ILE A 115 3.88 3.87 -3.23
CA ILE A 115 5.04 2.98 -3.21
C ILE A 115 4.96 2.04 -2.02
N TYR A 116 5.30 0.76 -2.25
CA TYR A 116 5.21 -0.32 -1.30
C TYR A 116 6.56 -1.00 -1.11
N ASP A 117 6.99 -1.15 0.13
CA ASP A 117 8.31 -1.69 0.45
C ASP A 117 8.28 -3.15 0.95
N GLY A 118 7.15 -3.85 0.82
CA GLY A 118 6.98 -5.22 1.32
C GLY A 118 6.28 -5.30 2.68
N LEU A 119 6.19 -4.18 3.41
CA LEU A 119 5.41 -4.06 4.66
C LEU A 119 4.63 -2.74 4.76
N HIS A 120 5.13 -1.67 4.16
CA HIS A 120 4.63 -0.31 4.37
C HIS A 120 4.31 0.38 3.04
N TYR A 121 3.23 1.17 3.05
CA TYR A 121 2.83 2.03 1.94
C TYR A 121 3.18 3.49 2.23
N ASP A 122 3.79 4.13 1.25
CA ASP A 122 4.03 5.57 1.22
C ASP A 122 3.42 6.22 -0.01
N ALA A 123 3.26 7.54 0.06
CA ALA A 123 2.78 8.33 -1.07
C ALA A 123 3.93 8.70 -2.01
N LEU A 124 3.64 8.69 -3.32
CA LEU A 124 4.51 9.30 -4.33
C LEU A 124 3.88 10.60 -4.81
N ALA A 125 4.70 11.65 -4.85
CA ALA A 125 4.30 12.96 -5.34
C ALA A 125 5.35 13.51 -6.29
N MET A 126 4.91 14.36 -7.23
CA MET A 126 5.81 15.21 -7.99
C MET A 126 6.02 16.51 -7.22
N SER A 127 7.27 16.90 -7.00
CA SER A 127 7.61 18.04 -6.17
C SER A 127 8.77 18.84 -6.79
N PRO A 128 8.89 20.16 -6.55
CA PRO A 128 10.00 20.96 -7.08
C PRO A 128 11.39 20.45 -6.66
N SER A 129 11.51 19.91 -5.45
CA SER A 129 12.75 19.33 -4.91
C SER A 129 12.44 18.35 -3.77
N GLN A 130 13.46 17.62 -3.31
CA GLN A 130 13.31 16.65 -2.20
C GLN A 130 12.87 17.32 -0.89
N GLU A 131 13.30 18.56 -0.67
CA GLU A 131 13.09 19.34 0.56
C GLU A 131 11.92 20.32 0.44
N ALA A 132 11.30 20.43 -0.74
CA ALA A 132 10.17 21.31 -0.95
C ALA A 132 9.00 20.91 -0.02
N PRO A 133 8.30 21.89 0.57
CA PRO A 133 7.11 21.63 1.38
C PRO A 133 6.04 20.82 0.63
N GLU A 134 5.30 20.00 1.38
CA GLU A 134 4.24 19.12 0.85
C GLU A 134 3.10 19.90 0.17
N GLU A 135 2.92 21.20 0.47
CA GLU A 135 1.94 22.07 -0.20
C GLU A 135 2.23 22.29 -1.70
N PHE A 136 3.45 22.04 -2.15
CA PHE A 136 3.85 22.12 -3.56
C PHE A 136 3.76 20.79 -4.29
N ASP A 137 3.30 19.73 -3.61
CA ASP A 137 3.19 18.42 -4.21
C ASP A 137 2.04 18.35 -5.21
N GLN A 138 2.31 17.81 -6.38
CA GLN A 138 1.29 17.28 -7.27
C GLN A 138 1.19 15.77 -7.04
N THR A 139 0.02 15.31 -6.61
CA THR A 139 -0.24 13.89 -6.31
C THR A 139 -1.21 13.22 -7.28
N ILE A 140 -1.96 14.02 -8.05
CA ILE A 140 -2.92 13.57 -9.06
C ILE A 140 -2.41 13.89 -10.47
N PHE A 141 -2.44 12.90 -11.34
CA PHE A 141 -1.91 12.98 -12.70
C PHE A 141 -2.96 12.58 -13.73
N ALA A 142 -3.09 13.36 -14.80
CA ALA A 142 -4.02 13.06 -15.88
C ALA A 142 -3.56 11.83 -16.69
N VAL A 143 -4.49 10.90 -16.91
CA VAL A 143 -4.31 9.73 -17.75
C VAL A 143 -4.53 10.12 -19.21
N GLN A 144 -3.54 9.84 -20.05
CA GLN A 144 -3.53 10.15 -21.46
C GLN A 144 -4.27 9.08 -22.28
N LYS A 145 -4.45 9.34 -23.59
CA LYS A 145 -5.14 8.42 -24.50
C LYS A 145 -4.47 7.05 -24.63
N ASP A 146 -3.16 6.99 -24.41
CA ASP A 146 -2.38 5.75 -24.39
C ASP A 146 -2.40 5.02 -23.04
N ARG A 147 -3.26 5.46 -22.10
CA ARG A 147 -3.38 4.98 -20.72
C ARG A 147 -2.16 5.22 -19.83
N THR A 148 -1.20 6.04 -20.28
CA THR A 148 -0.07 6.47 -19.44
C THR A 148 -0.37 7.78 -18.72
N ILE A 149 0.43 8.12 -17.71
CA ILE A 149 0.52 9.50 -17.17
C ILE A 149 1.76 10.25 -17.70
N GLY A 150 2.22 9.91 -18.91
CA GLY A 150 3.33 10.56 -19.58
C GLY A 150 4.68 10.36 -18.86
N PRO A 151 5.58 11.36 -18.87
CA PRO A 151 6.92 11.25 -18.28
C PRO A 151 6.94 10.88 -16.79
N ILE A 152 5.84 11.13 -16.07
CA ILE A 152 5.71 10.86 -14.64
C ILE A 152 5.89 9.37 -14.33
N GLU A 153 5.39 8.46 -15.17
CA GLU A 153 5.57 7.01 -14.96
C GLU A 153 7.03 6.61 -14.96
N VAL A 154 7.81 7.19 -15.88
CA VAL A 154 9.25 6.92 -16.00
C VAL A 154 9.99 7.45 -14.78
N LEU A 155 9.63 8.64 -14.30
CA LEU A 155 10.21 9.22 -13.09
C LEU A 155 9.91 8.38 -11.84
N ALA A 156 8.66 7.94 -11.68
CA ALA A 156 8.25 7.06 -10.58
C ALA A 156 9.00 5.72 -10.64
N LEU A 157 9.06 5.08 -11.81
CA LEU A 157 9.78 3.82 -11.98
C LEU A 157 11.29 3.97 -11.71
N ASN A 158 11.88 5.11 -12.09
CA ASN A 158 13.29 5.39 -11.79
C ASN A 158 13.55 5.51 -10.28
N LEU A 159 12.66 6.19 -9.53
CA LEU A 159 12.74 6.23 -8.07
C LEU A 159 12.62 4.83 -7.47
N VAL A 160 11.68 4.01 -7.94
CA VAL A 160 11.44 2.64 -7.47
C VAL A 160 12.67 1.77 -7.71
N LYS A 161 13.24 1.82 -8.92
CA LYS A 161 14.50 1.10 -9.25
C LYS A 161 15.67 1.57 -8.39
N ASP A 162 15.74 2.86 -8.07
CA ASP A 162 16.77 3.37 -7.17
C ASP A 162 16.63 2.83 -5.74
N GLN A 163 15.40 2.81 -5.21
CA GLN A 163 15.11 2.22 -3.90
C GLN A 163 15.33 0.70 -3.88
N GLN A 164 15.04 0.01 -4.98
CA GLN A 164 15.34 -1.41 -5.13
C GLN A 164 16.85 -1.66 -5.06
N ARG A 165 17.65 -0.90 -5.82
CA ARG A 165 19.13 -1.00 -5.78
C ARG A 165 19.69 -0.73 -4.39
N LYS A 166 19.09 0.20 -3.65
CA LYS A 166 19.42 0.52 -2.25
C LYS A 166 18.90 -0.52 -1.25
N ARG A 167 18.11 -1.51 -1.71
CA ARG A 167 17.43 -2.51 -0.87
C ARG A 167 16.57 -1.87 0.21
N SER A 168 15.89 -0.77 -0.12
CA SER A 168 14.96 -0.06 0.76
C SER A 168 13.59 -0.73 0.79
N TYR A 169 13.58 -2.04 1.03
CA TYR A 169 12.41 -2.90 1.11
C TYR A 169 12.66 -4.06 2.07
N THR A 170 11.59 -4.63 2.60
CA THR A 170 11.60 -5.83 3.44
C THR A 170 11.15 -7.03 2.64
N ASP A 171 12.04 -8.00 2.43
CA ASP A 171 11.72 -9.26 1.78
C ASP A 171 11.03 -10.21 2.77
N THR A 172 9.72 -10.06 2.93
CA THR A 172 8.91 -10.87 3.86
C THR A 172 8.90 -12.37 3.50
N ALA A 173 9.36 -12.76 2.30
CA ALA A 173 9.50 -14.16 1.94
C ALA A 173 10.83 -14.77 2.42
N ASN A 174 11.92 -14.00 2.46
CA ASN A 174 13.27 -14.53 2.68
C ASN A 174 14.04 -13.90 3.85
N PHE A 175 13.47 -12.92 4.55
CA PHE A 175 14.10 -12.32 5.73
C PHE A 175 14.33 -13.35 6.85
N THR A 176 15.47 -13.24 7.51
CA THR A 176 15.83 -14.09 8.64
C THR A 176 15.30 -13.49 9.94
N LEU A 177 14.47 -14.27 10.61
CA LEU A 177 13.82 -13.90 11.87
C LEU A 177 14.35 -14.76 13.00
N ARG A 178 14.61 -14.16 14.15
CA ARG A 178 14.94 -14.88 15.38
C ARG A 178 13.77 -14.78 16.33
N CYS A 179 13.31 -15.93 16.83
CA CYS A 179 12.32 -15.98 17.89
C CYS A 179 12.91 -15.41 19.19
N GLY A 180 12.32 -14.36 19.75
CA GLY A 180 12.77 -13.74 20.99
C GLY A 180 12.60 -14.60 22.24
N VAL A 181 11.83 -15.69 22.16
CA VAL A 181 11.58 -16.61 23.29
C VAL A 181 12.59 -17.76 23.30
N CYS A 182 12.66 -18.53 22.21
CA CYS A 182 13.49 -19.73 22.13
C CYS A 182 14.74 -19.58 21.27
N GLN A 183 14.99 -18.40 20.69
CA GLN A 183 16.17 -18.05 19.91
C GLN A 183 16.36 -18.84 18.60
N ILE A 184 15.39 -19.67 18.21
CA ILE A 184 15.38 -20.38 16.92
C ILE A 184 15.30 -19.34 15.79
N GLY A 185 16.17 -19.51 14.79
CA GLY A 185 16.12 -18.76 13.54
C GLY A 185 15.14 -19.43 12.58
N VAL A 186 14.30 -18.61 11.95
CA VAL A 186 13.33 -19.02 10.92
C VAL A 186 13.47 -18.09 9.72
N VAL A 187 13.13 -18.57 8.53
CA VAL A 187 13.25 -17.82 7.28
C VAL A 187 11.85 -17.50 6.74
N GLY A 188 11.57 -16.21 6.57
CA GLY A 188 10.33 -15.74 6.00
C GLY A 188 9.13 -15.81 6.93
N GLN A 189 8.00 -15.23 6.49
CA GLN A 189 6.76 -15.21 7.26
C GLN A 189 6.17 -16.62 7.42
N LYS A 190 6.36 -17.49 6.43
CA LYS A 190 5.82 -18.86 6.45
C LYS A 190 6.40 -19.66 7.62
N GLU A 191 7.72 -19.73 7.74
CA GLU A 191 8.36 -20.48 8.83
C GLU A 191 8.09 -19.82 10.19
N ALA A 192 8.00 -18.48 10.26
CA ALA A 192 7.62 -17.79 11.48
C ALA A 192 6.19 -18.13 11.93
N ALA A 193 5.24 -18.22 10.99
CA ALA A 193 3.87 -18.63 11.27
C ALA A 193 3.78 -20.09 11.73
N GLU A 194 4.49 -21.00 11.05
CA GLU A 194 4.59 -22.42 11.44
C GLU A 194 5.20 -22.56 12.84
N HIS A 195 6.26 -21.81 13.14
CA HIS A 195 6.90 -21.76 14.46
C HIS A 195 5.95 -21.25 15.54
N ALA A 196 5.24 -20.14 15.27
CA ALA A 196 4.27 -19.58 16.19
C ALA A 196 3.12 -20.55 16.48
N GLN A 197 2.64 -21.26 15.46
CA GLN A 197 1.58 -22.26 15.60
C GLN A 197 2.04 -23.48 16.42
N ALA A 198 3.28 -23.94 16.21
CA ALA A 198 3.82 -25.10 16.91
C ALA A 198 4.21 -24.79 18.38
N THR A 199 4.63 -23.55 18.67
CA THR A 199 5.25 -23.19 19.96
C THR A 199 4.48 -22.16 20.79
N GLY A 200 3.53 -21.44 20.18
CA GLY A 200 2.87 -20.28 20.78
C GLY A 200 3.74 -19.02 20.83
N HIS A 201 4.95 -19.04 20.26
CA HIS A 201 5.85 -17.89 20.28
C HIS A 201 5.54 -16.91 19.13
N VAL A 202 5.19 -15.67 19.45
CA VAL A 202 4.86 -14.62 18.46
C VAL A 202 5.84 -13.45 18.42
N ASN A 203 6.85 -13.45 19.29
CA ASN A 203 7.88 -12.41 19.32
C ASN A 203 9.03 -12.79 18.37
N PHE A 204 9.09 -12.14 17.20
CA PHE A 204 10.15 -12.34 16.22
C PHE A 204 10.89 -11.02 15.95
N GLN A 205 12.19 -11.09 15.80
CA GLN A 205 13.04 -9.96 15.41
C GLN A 205 13.85 -10.32 14.18
N GLU A 206 13.84 -9.44 13.18
CA GLU A 206 14.72 -9.59 12.02
C GLU A 206 16.17 -9.45 12.48
N TYR A 207 17.04 -10.33 11.98
CA TYR A 207 18.48 -10.26 12.20
C TYR A 207 19.22 -10.48 10.88
N LYS A 208 20.40 -9.88 10.76
CA LYS A 208 21.32 -10.06 9.64
C LYS A 208 22.51 -10.92 10.05
#